data_AF-A0AA40DRZ1-F1
#
_entry.id   AF-A0AA40DRZ1-F1
#
_cell.length_a   1.000
_cell.length_b   1.000
_cell.length_c   1.000
_cell.angle_alpha   90.00
_cell.angle_beta   90.00
_cell.angle_gamma   90.00
#
_symmetry.space_group_name_H-M   'P 1'
#
loop_
_entity.id
_entity.type
_entity.pdbx_description
1 polymer ?
#
loop_
_entity_poly.entity_id
_entity_poly.type
_entity_poly.pdbx_seq_one_letter_code
_entity_poly.pdbx_strand_id
1 'polypeptide(L)'
;MPPSAPRNPAPSPLARTLLTFIGTTRAAFGICCLVAPELAFQIVGLSSPLSGAASLIARQFGVREIVIGAGLVVAERQHTTSIAAGQGDRDSRGLKRAIWLSAATDGLDLVALGLAFAFAEEGVLDTPMLCKMAETAALYAIAGLQIAWWYR
;
A
#
# COMPACT_ATOMS: atom_id res chain seq x y z
N MET A 1 44.55 -6.30 -6.23
CA MET A 1 43.44 -5.96 -5.31
C MET A 1 42.20 -5.71 -6.14
N PRO A 2 41.07 -6.39 -5.87
CA PRO A 2 39.82 -6.07 -6.55
C PRO A 2 39.35 -4.65 -6.13
N PRO A 3 38.74 -3.88 -7.05
CA PRO A 3 38.19 -2.57 -6.72
C PRO A 3 37.06 -2.74 -5.70
N SER A 4 37.14 -2.02 -4.58
CA SER A 4 36.08 -1.94 -3.59
C SER A 4 34.81 -1.42 -4.27
N ALA A 5 33.74 -2.22 -4.24
CA ALA A 5 32.45 -1.87 -4.82
C ALA A 5 31.98 -0.50 -4.30
N PRO A 6 31.33 0.32 -5.14
CA PRO A 6 30.83 1.62 -4.73
C PRO A 6 29.82 1.46 -3.59
N ARG A 7 30.13 2.01 -2.41
CA ARG A 7 29.18 2.13 -1.30
C ARG A 7 28.03 3.02 -1.76
N ASN A 8 26.81 2.50 -1.68
CA ASN A 8 25.65 3.38 -1.79
C ASN A 8 25.68 4.37 -0.62
N PRO A 9 25.55 5.69 -0.87
CA PRO A 9 25.45 6.65 0.20
C PRO A 9 24.20 6.37 1.04
N ALA A 10 24.34 6.46 2.36
CA ALA A 10 23.21 6.31 3.27
C ALA A 10 22.13 7.36 2.92
N PRO A 11 20.83 7.02 3.03
CA PRO A 11 19.76 7.96 2.77
C PRO A 11 19.89 9.17 3.70
N SER A 12 19.72 10.36 3.12
CA SER A 12 19.78 11.62 3.84
C SER A 12 18.73 11.66 4.96
N PRO A 13 18.96 12.44 6.04
CA PRO A 13 17.97 12.61 7.10
C PRO A 13 16.60 13.04 6.57
N LEU A 14 16.58 13.91 5.56
CA LEU A 14 15.36 14.37 4.90
C LEU A 14 14.62 13.22 4.19
N ALA A 15 15.34 12.34 3.49
CA ALA A 15 14.72 11.19 2.82
C ALA A 15 14.06 10.23 3.83
N ARG A 16 14.66 10.04 5.02
CA ARG A 16 14.08 9.22 6.10
C ARG A 16 12.81 9.85 6.66
N THR A 17 12.85 11.15 6.96
CA THR A 17 11.68 11.88 7.43
C THR A 17 10.53 11.81 6.43
N LEU A 18 10.83 11.94 5.13
CA LEU A 18 9.82 11.80 4.08
C LEU A 18 9.24 10.38 4.01
N LEU A 19 10.06 9.33 4.09
CA LEU A 19 9.57 7.95 4.07
C LEU A 19 8.65 7.65 5.26
N THR A 20 9.05 8.07 6.46
CA THR A 20 8.22 7.92 7.66
C THR A 20 6.94 8.72 7.54
N PHE A 21 7.02 9.98 7.09
CA PHE A 21 5.85 10.84 6.89
C PHE A 21 4.87 10.24 5.87
N ILE A 22 5.36 9.79 4.72
CA ILE A 22 4.56 9.12 3.68
C ILE A 22 3.94 7.85 4.26
N GLY A 23 4.72 7.01 4.93
CA GLY A 23 4.20 5.78 5.56
C GLY A 23 3.08 6.07 6.58
N THR A 24 3.27 7.07 7.45
CA THR A 24 2.27 7.43 8.45
C THR A 24 1.02 8.07 7.85
N THR A 25 1.17 8.93 6.85
CA THR A 25 0.03 9.60 6.20
C THR A 25 -0.82 8.60 5.43
N ARG A 26 -0.19 7.63 4.76
CA ARG A 26 -0.90 6.52 4.10
C ARG A 26 -1.65 5.65 5.10
N ALA A 27 -1.02 5.25 6.20
CA ALA A 27 -1.71 4.48 7.23
C ALA A 27 -2.90 5.26 7.81
N ALA A 28 -2.74 6.55 8.09
CA ALA A 28 -3.82 7.42 8.56
C ALA A 28 -4.95 7.55 7.53
N PHE A 29 -4.61 7.74 6.24
CA PHE A 29 -5.58 7.81 5.16
C PHE A 29 -6.36 6.50 5.04
N GLY A 30 -5.68 5.36 5.16
CA GLY A 30 -6.32 4.06 5.15
C GLY A 30 -7.33 3.89 6.29
N ILE A 31 -6.99 4.33 7.51
CA ILE A 31 -7.92 4.36 8.65
C ILE A 31 -9.12 5.26 8.34
N CYS A 32 -8.90 6.43 7.75
CA CYS A 32 -9.98 7.30 7.32
C CYS A 32 -10.90 6.60 6.30
N CYS A 33 -10.37 5.87 5.32
CA CYS A 33 -11.17 5.11 4.36
C CYS A 33 -12.01 3.99 5.02
N LEU A 34 -11.57 3.45 6.16
CA LEU A 34 -12.36 2.48 6.93
C LEU A 34 -13.51 3.14 7.70
N VAL A 35 -13.23 4.29 8.34
CA VAL A 35 -14.15 4.92 9.31
C VAL A 35 -15.07 5.95 8.67
N ALA A 36 -14.55 6.76 7.75
CA ALA A 36 -15.27 7.88 7.15
C ALA A 36 -16.59 7.49 6.46
N PRO A 37 -16.69 6.35 5.73
CA PRO A 37 -17.94 5.97 5.09
C PRO A 37 -19.08 5.78 6.11
N GLU A 38 -18.81 5.06 7.20
CA GLU A 38 -19.82 4.81 8.25
C GLU A 38 -20.17 6.10 8.99
N LEU A 39 -19.16 6.90 9.32
CA LEU A 39 -19.34 8.14 10.06
C LEU A 39 -20.12 9.18 9.24
N ALA A 40 -19.87 9.27 7.93
CA ALA A 40 -20.60 10.18 7.04
C ALA A 40 -22.09 9.84 6.99
N PHE A 41 -22.46 8.55 6.91
CA PHE A 41 -23.87 8.16 6.91
C PHE A 41 -24.55 8.38 8.26
N GLN A 42 -23.83 8.13 9.37
CA GLN A 42 -24.33 8.44 10.71
C GLN A 42 -24.59 9.93 10.91
N ILE A 43 -23.69 10.81 10.45
CA ILE A 43 -23.84 12.27 10.57
C ILE A 43 -25.08 12.77 9.81
N VAL A 44 -25.35 12.22 8.62
CA VAL A 44 -26.48 12.65 7.78
C VAL A 44 -27.79 11.95 8.17
N GLY A 45 -27.76 11.02 9.14
CA GLY A 45 -28.95 10.29 9.60
C GLY A 45 -29.53 9.33 8.56
N LEU A 46 -28.71 8.92 7.58
CA LEU A 46 -29.11 7.98 6.54
C LEU A 46 -28.67 6.57 6.92
N SER A 47 -29.55 5.60 6.72
CA SER A 47 -29.17 4.19 6.70
C SER A 47 -28.17 3.97 5.55
N SER A 48 -26.99 3.40 5.85
CA SER A 48 -25.88 3.25 4.91
C SER A 48 -26.35 2.73 3.53
N PRO A 49 -26.32 3.57 2.47
CA PRO A 49 -26.73 3.22 1.12
C PRO A 49 -25.56 2.63 0.31
N LEU A 50 -24.37 2.47 0.90
CA LEU A 50 -23.28 1.77 0.24
C LEU A 50 -23.72 0.34 0.01
N SER A 51 -24.08 0.04 -1.23
CA SER A 51 -24.25 -1.34 -1.70
C SER A 51 -23.03 -2.15 -1.25
N GLY A 52 -23.24 -3.42 -0.89
CA GLY A 52 -22.20 -4.23 -0.26
C GLY A 52 -20.88 -4.26 -1.04
N ALA A 53 -20.89 -4.03 -2.36
CA ALA A 53 -19.68 -3.89 -3.16
C ALA A 53 -18.91 -2.58 -2.89
N ALA A 54 -19.58 -1.42 -2.87
CA ALA A 54 -18.92 -0.14 -2.66
C ALA A 54 -18.34 -0.01 -1.23
N SER A 55 -19.02 -0.57 -0.23
CA SER A 55 -18.50 -0.65 1.15
C SER A 55 -17.24 -1.52 1.23
N LEU A 56 -17.20 -2.65 0.50
CA LEU A 56 -16.04 -3.54 0.48
C LEU A 56 -14.84 -2.87 -0.21
N ILE A 57 -15.04 -2.16 -1.31
CA ILE A 57 -13.96 -1.44 -2.03
C ILE A 57 -13.32 -0.38 -1.12
N ALA A 58 -14.14 0.46 -0.47
CA ALA A 58 -13.62 1.49 0.44
C ALA A 58 -12.83 0.87 1.61
N ARG A 59 -13.33 -0.23 2.16
CA ARG A 59 -12.65 -0.96 3.23
C ARG A 59 -11.35 -1.61 2.76
N GLN A 60 -11.36 -2.20 1.59
CA GLN A 60 -10.20 -2.84 0.98
C GLN A 60 -9.09 -1.83 0.69
N PHE A 61 -9.43 -0.69 0.10
CA PHE A 61 -8.51 0.42 -0.10
C PHE A 61 -7.91 0.88 1.24
N GLY A 62 -8.75 1.01 2.27
CA GLY A 62 -8.32 1.36 3.62
C GLY A 62 -7.30 0.39 4.23
N VAL A 63 -7.58 -0.92 4.18
CA VAL A 63 -6.68 -1.96 4.69
C VAL A 63 -5.34 -1.94 3.94
N ARG A 64 -5.37 -1.80 2.61
CA ARG A 64 -4.18 -1.75 1.77
C ARG A 64 -3.27 -0.56 2.15
N GLU A 65 -3.85 0.62 2.29
CA GLU A 65 -3.11 1.83 2.69
C GLU A 65 -2.47 1.70 4.08
N ILE A 66 -3.16 1.05 5.03
CA ILE A 66 -2.63 0.72 6.35
C ILE A 66 -1.43 -0.22 6.22
N VAL A 67 -1.55 -1.31 5.46
CA VAL A 67 -0.50 -2.31 5.30
C VAL A 67 0.74 -1.72 4.62
N ILE A 68 0.56 -0.95 3.54
CA ILE A 68 1.66 -0.28 2.83
C ILE A 68 2.31 0.77 3.73
N GLY A 69 1.51 1.62 4.38
CA GLY A 69 1.99 2.67 5.26
C GLY A 69 2.78 2.11 6.45
N ALA A 70 2.24 1.10 7.13
CA ALA A 70 2.93 0.41 8.22
C ALA A 70 4.21 -0.29 7.72
N GLY A 71 4.17 -0.92 6.55
CA GLY A 71 5.33 -1.56 5.93
C GLY A 71 6.48 -0.58 5.65
N LEU A 72 6.17 0.64 5.16
CA LEU A 72 7.17 1.69 4.95
C LEU A 72 7.80 2.16 6.26
N VAL A 73 7.00 2.34 7.32
CA VAL A 73 7.50 2.74 8.64
C VAL A 73 8.39 1.64 9.25
N VAL A 74 7.98 0.37 9.14
CA VAL A 74 8.76 -0.77 9.62
C VAL A 74 10.07 -0.91 8.83
N ALA A 75 10.03 -0.79 7.51
CA ALA A 75 11.21 -0.89 6.65
C ALA A 75 12.23 0.23 6.94
N GLU A 76 11.79 1.46 7.17
CA GLU A 76 12.67 2.57 7.57
C GLU A 76 13.34 2.27 8.92
N ARG A 77 12.58 1.82 9.92
CA ARG A 77 13.12 1.48 11.25
C ARG A 77 14.15 0.35 11.20
N GLN A 78 13.86 -0.71 10.44
CA GLN A 78 14.80 -1.83 10.24
C GLN A 78 16.09 -1.35 9.58
N HIS A 79 15.97 -0.57 8.50
CA HIS A 79 17.12 0.01 7.79
C HIS A 79 17.94 0.95 8.68
N THR A 80 17.31 1.75 9.54
CA THR A 80 18.02 2.60 10.49
C THR A 80 18.75 1.77 11.56
N THR A 81 18.13 0.68 12.03
CA THR A 81 18.71 -0.24 13.02
C THR A 81 19.92 -1.00 12.46
N SER A 82 19.84 -1.48 11.21
CA SER A 82 20.95 -2.20 10.58
C SER A 82 22.13 -1.32 10.20
N ILE A 83 21.89 -0.05 9.84
CA ILE A 83 22.98 0.93 9.70
C ILE A 83 23.72 1.10 11.03
N ALA A 84 23.00 1.24 12.13
CA ALA A 84 23.60 1.36 13.46
C ALA A 84 24.41 0.11 13.85
N ALA A 85 24.02 -1.07 13.36
CA ALA A 85 24.72 -2.33 13.56
C ALA A 85 25.88 -2.58 12.57
N GLY A 86 26.14 -1.69 11.61
CA GLY A 86 27.19 -1.87 10.59
C GLY A 86 26.82 -2.81 9.43
N GLN A 87 25.54 -3.20 9.30
CA GLN A 87 25.00 -4.14 8.30
C GLN A 87 24.35 -3.44 7.08
N GLY A 88 24.67 -2.17 6.81
CA GLY A 88 23.87 -1.28 5.95
C GLY A 88 23.67 -1.70 4.48
N ASP A 89 24.53 -2.55 3.91
CA ASP A 89 24.48 -2.88 2.48
C ASP A 89 23.42 -3.95 2.14
N ARG A 90 23.07 -4.81 3.10
CA ARG A 90 22.01 -5.83 2.90
C ARG A 90 20.61 -5.21 2.99
N ASP A 91 20.44 -4.23 3.88
CA ASP A 91 19.14 -3.62 4.19
C ASP A 91 18.70 -2.55 3.19
N SER A 92 19.64 -1.88 2.52
CA SER A 92 19.31 -0.90 1.47
C SER A 92 18.49 -1.53 0.32
N ARG A 93 18.68 -2.82 0.06
CA ARG A 93 17.91 -3.59 -0.92
C ARG A 93 16.48 -3.88 -0.44
N GLY A 94 16.28 -4.09 0.86
CA GLY A 94 14.96 -4.27 1.46
C GLY A 94 14.10 -3.01 1.32
N LEU A 95 14.68 -1.85 1.67
CA LEU A 95 14.00 -0.57 1.56
C LEU A 95 13.64 -0.21 0.11
N LYS A 96 14.58 -0.38 -0.84
CA LYS A 96 14.32 -0.15 -2.27
C LYS A 96 13.18 -1.02 -2.79
N ARG A 97 13.12 -2.29 -2.37
CA ARG A 97 12.04 -3.22 -2.75
C ARG A 97 10.70 -2.79 -2.16
N ALA A 98 10.66 -2.36 -0.90
CA ALA A 98 9.44 -1.87 -0.26
C ALA A 98 8.86 -0.65 -1.00
N ILE A 99 9.72 0.30 -1.38
CA ILE A 99 9.33 1.48 -2.17
C ILE A 99 8.80 1.06 -3.54
N TRP A 100 9.49 0.17 -4.25
CA TRP A 100 9.04 -0.35 -5.55
C TRP A 100 7.72 -1.11 -5.44
N LEU A 101 7.54 -1.91 -4.38
CA LEU A 101 6.30 -2.65 -4.16
C LEU A 101 5.13 -1.68 -3.91
N SER A 102 5.34 -0.65 -3.09
CA SER A 102 4.35 0.41 -2.87
C SER A 102 3.97 1.09 -4.19
N ALA A 103 4.95 1.52 -4.98
CA ALA A 103 4.71 2.19 -6.26
C ALA A 103 4.00 1.28 -7.28
N ALA A 104 4.39 0.00 -7.36
CA ALA A 104 3.75 -0.97 -8.24
C ALA A 104 2.29 -1.21 -7.83
N THR A 105 2.03 -1.26 -6.53
CA THR A 105 0.67 -1.40 -6.01
C THR A 105 -0.16 -0.18 -6.35
N ASP A 106 0.39 1.04 -6.27
CA ASP A 106 -0.33 2.26 -6.65
C ASP A 106 -0.65 2.30 -8.14
N GLY A 107 0.28 1.84 -8.98
CA GLY A 107 0.04 1.68 -10.41
C GLY A 107 -1.10 0.72 -10.72
N LEU A 108 -1.14 -0.44 -10.04
CA LEU A 108 -2.22 -1.42 -10.19
C LEU A 108 -3.58 -0.85 -9.80
N ASP A 109 -3.65 -0.09 -8.71
CA ASP A 109 -4.88 0.57 -8.27
C ASP A 109 -5.41 1.57 -9.30
N LEU A 110 -4.53 2.40 -9.88
CA LEU A 110 -4.93 3.35 -10.92
C LEU A 110 -5.46 2.63 -12.17
N VAL A 111 -4.85 1.52 -12.56
CA VAL A 111 -5.33 0.70 -13.68
C VAL A 111 -6.67 0.05 -13.35
N ALA A 112 -6.82 -0.52 -12.15
CA ALA A 112 -8.08 -1.14 -11.71
C ALA A 112 -9.21 -0.10 -11.66
N LEU A 113 -8.92 1.10 -11.14
CA LEU A 113 -9.86 2.21 -11.11
C LEU A 113 -10.26 2.65 -12.53
N GLY A 114 -9.28 2.80 -13.44
CA GLY A 114 -9.53 3.15 -14.83
C GLY A 114 -10.39 2.13 -15.57
N LEU A 115 -10.11 0.83 -15.37
CA LEU A 115 -10.93 -0.25 -15.93
C LEU A 115 -12.35 -0.25 -15.35
N ALA A 116 -12.49 -0.03 -14.03
CA ALA A 116 -13.80 0.07 -13.40
C ALA A 116 -14.63 1.23 -13.98
N PHE A 117 -14.01 2.39 -14.21
CA PHE A 117 -14.67 3.52 -14.88
C PHE A 117 -15.07 3.18 -16.32
N ALA A 118 -14.17 2.58 -17.11
CA ALA A 118 -14.46 2.20 -18.49
C ALA A 118 -15.64 1.21 -18.59
N PHE A 119 -15.69 0.20 -17.73
CA PHE A 119 -16.79 -0.77 -17.71
C PHE A 119 -18.10 -0.21 -17.13
N ALA A 120 -18.04 0.82 -16.27
CA ALA A 120 -19.22 1.48 -15.76
C ALA A 120 -19.96 2.28 -16.84
N GLU A 121 -19.23 2.91 -17.78
CA GLU A 121 -19.83 3.68 -18.88
C GLU A 121 -20.55 2.81 -19.92
N GLU A 122 -20.07 1.59 -20.16
CA GLU A 122 -20.65 0.69 -21.17
C GLU A 122 -21.95 0.02 -20.72
N GLY A 123 -22.28 0.03 -19.42
CA GLY A 123 -23.47 -0.66 -18.89
C GLY A 123 -23.44 -2.19 -19.04
N VAL A 124 -22.28 -2.76 -19.41
CA VAL A 124 -22.11 -4.17 -19.83
C VAL A 124 -21.96 -5.15 -18.66
N LEU A 125 -22.01 -4.70 -17.41
CA LEU A 125 -21.71 -5.59 -16.29
C LEU A 125 -22.65 -5.42 -15.10
N ASP A 126 -23.14 -6.57 -14.62
CA ASP A 126 -23.19 -6.92 -13.19
C ASP A 126 -21.77 -6.80 -12.60
N THR A 127 -21.31 -5.55 -12.57
CA THR A 127 -20.00 -4.99 -12.24
C THR A 127 -19.43 -5.37 -10.89
N PRO A 128 -20.21 -5.68 -9.83
CA PRO A 128 -19.59 -5.94 -8.54
C PRO A 128 -18.80 -7.26 -8.47
N MET A 129 -19.05 -8.24 -9.34
CA MET A 129 -18.39 -9.56 -9.21
C MET A 129 -17.00 -9.62 -9.86
N LEU A 130 -16.86 -9.07 -11.07
CA LEU A 130 -15.58 -9.04 -11.80
C LEU A 130 -14.56 -8.09 -11.15
N CYS A 131 -15.02 -6.93 -10.64
CA CYS A 131 -14.20 -6.07 -9.80
C CYS A 131 -13.73 -6.80 -8.55
N LYS A 132 -14.63 -7.47 -7.82
CA LYS A 132 -14.27 -8.26 -6.62
C LYS A 132 -13.25 -9.35 -6.91
N MET A 133 -13.38 -10.09 -8.02
CA MET A 133 -12.43 -11.16 -8.33
C MET A 133 -11.04 -10.62 -8.70
N ALA A 134 -10.96 -9.53 -9.47
CA ALA A 134 -9.69 -8.88 -9.80
C ALA A 134 -9.02 -8.26 -8.57
N GLU A 135 -9.78 -7.58 -7.71
CA GLU A 135 -9.29 -7.01 -6.46
C GLU A 135 -8.81 -8.08 -5.49
N THR A 136 -9.58 -9.16 -5.33
CA THR A 136 -9.25 -10.26 -4.42
C THR A 136 -7.99 -10.99 -4.90
N ALA A 137 -7.85 -11.22 -6.21
CA ALA A 137 -6.64 -11.81 -6.78
C ALA A 137 -5.41 -10.91 -6.60
N ALA A 138 -5.56 -9.60 -6.77
CA ALA A 138 -4.48 -8.64 -6.52
C ALA A 138 -4.06 -8.64 -5.03
N LEU A 139 -5.02 -8.65 -4.10
CA LEU A 139 -4.72 -8.74 -2.66
C LEU A 139 -4.01 -10.03 -2.27
N TYR A 140 -4.45 -11.19 -2.78
CA TYR A 140 -3.76 -12.46 -2.49
C TYR A 140 -2.35 -12.48 -3.09
N ALA A 141 -2.15 -11.87 -4.26
CA ALA A 141 -0.83 -11.71 -4.83
C ALA A 141 0.07 -10.79 -3.98
N ILE A 142 -0.44 -9.65 -3.51
CA ILE A 142 0.31 -8.69 -2.68
C ILE A 142 0.61 -9.29 -1.30
N ALA A 143 -0.38 -9.90 -0.65
CA ALA A 143 -0.20 -10.57 0.64
C ALA A 143 0.74 -11.77 0.51
N GLY A 144 0.60 -12.58 -0.55
CA GLY A 144 1.51 -13.69 -0.85
C GLY A 144 2.94 -13.22 -1.09
N LEU A 145 3.12 -12.11 -1.82
CA LEU A 145 4.43 -11.48 -2.03
C LEU A 145 5.02 -10.93 -0.72
N GLN A 146 4.22 -10.30 0.13
CA GLN A 146 4.68 -9.79 1.44
C GLN A 146 5.03 -10.92 2.41
N ILE A 147 4.25 -12.00 2.44
CA ILE A 147 4.54 -13.18 3.25
C ILE A 147 5.82 -13.86 2.73
N ALA A 148 5.92 -14.10 1.42
CA ALA A 148 7.13 -14.66 0.81
C ALA A 148 8.37 -13.78 1.02
N TRP A 149 8.17 -12.46 1.18
CA TRP A 149 9.22 -11.48 1.49
C TRP A 149 9.67 -11.52 2.95
N TRP A 150 8.79 -11.86 3.90
CA TRP A 150 9.14 -12.03 5.31
C TRP A 150 9.87 -13.35 5.63
N TYR A 151 9.67 -14.38 4.81
CA TYR A 151 10.23 -15.72 5.03
C TYR A 151 11.50 -16.03 4.20
N ARG A 152 12.06 -15.06 3.48
CA ARG A 152 13.31 -15.17 2.71
C ARG A 152 14.40 -14.26 3.25
#